data_AF-X1J5P5-F1
#
_entry.id   AF-X1J5P5-F1
#
_cell.length_a   1.000
_cell.length_b   1.000
_cell.length_c   1.000
_cell.angle_alpha   90.00
_cell.angle_beta   90.00
_cell.angle_gamma   90.00
#
_symmetry.space_group_name_H-M   'P 1'
#
loop_
_entity.id
_entity.type
_entity.pdbx_description
1 polymer ?
#
loop_
_entity_poly.entity_id
_entity_poly.type
_entity_poly.pdbx_seq_one_letter_code
_entity_poly.pdbx_strand_id
1 'polypeptide(L)'
;MPALALTDHGVMYGVIEFYTQAKKSGIKPIIGCEVYLAPKSRWDKQSEREKREETSYHLTLLAENNQGYQNMMRLVSLGFLEGFYYKPRVDKELLREFNQGIIALSGCIAGEIPKCIILDKIKSAKKILEEYIDIFGKNNFFLELQDSGIPDQKKVNKALSELSSEYSIPLVATNDVHYLNKEDSKAHDVLL
;
A
#
# COMPACT_ATOMS: atom_id res chain seq x y z
N MET A 1 12.90 3.42 -19.08
CA MET A 1 12.34 3.61 -17.72
C MET A 1 13.51 3.75 -16.75
N PRO A 2 13.72 4.90 -16.09
CA PRO A 2 14.94 5.16 -15.30
C PRO A 2 14.92 4.49 -13.91
N ALA A 3 13.75 4.13 -13.40
CA ALA A 3 13.57 3.52 -12.09
C ALA A 3 12.36 2.57 -12.10
N LEU A 4 12.34 1.59 -11.19
CA LEU A 4 11.21 0.69 -10.97
C LEU A 4 11.09 0.37 -9.48
N ALA A 5 9.87 0.21 -8.96
CA ALA A 5 9.61 -0.24 -7.59
C ALA A 5 9.16 -1.70 -7.56
N LEU A 6 9.62 -2.46 -6.57
CA LEU A 6 9.09 -3.78 -6.22
C LEU A 6 8.22 -3.61 -4.96
N THR A 7 6.94 -3.95 -5.06
CA THR A 7 5.94 -3.78 -3.98
C THR A 7 5.11 -5.04 -3.82
N ASP A 8 5.76 -6.17 -3.51
CA ASP A 8 5.09 -7.46 -3.34
C ASP A 8 4.10 -7.44 -2.14
N HIS A 9 3.08 -8.31 -2.20
CA HIS A 9 2.04 -8.42 -1.18
C HIS A 9 2.56 -8.97 0.16
N GLY A 10 2.77 -8.09 1.13
CA GLY A 10 3.08 -8.42 2.52
C GLY A 10 4.41 -9.15 2.73
N VAL A 11 5.29 -9.16 1.73
CA VAL A 11 6.56 -9.88 1.72
C VAL A 11 7.66 -9.06 1.05
N MET A 12 8.91 -9.40 1.31
CA MET A 12 10.10 -8.76 0.70
C MET A 12 11.06 -9.80 0.11
N TYR A 13 10.55 -10.97 -0.30
CA TYR A 13 11.38 -12.10 -0.70
C TYR A 13 12.21 -11.81 -1.96
N GLY A 14 11.64 -11.09 -2.93
CA GLY A 14 12.31 -10.75 -4.19
C GLY A 14 13.32 -9.60 -4.12
N VAL A 15 13.43 -8.90 -2.99
CA VAL A 15 14.12 -7.60 -2.91
C VAL A 15 15.59 -7.67 -3.31
N ILE A 16 16.34 -8.67 -2.84
CA ILE A 16 17.78 -8.79 -3.12
C ILE A 16 18.05 -9.11 -4.60
N GLU A 17 17.26 -10.02 -5.18
CA GLU A 17 17.36 -10.36 -6.59
C GLU A 17 16.99 -9.16 -7.47
N PHE A 18 15.84 -8.53 -7.18
CA PHE A 18 15.38 -7.33 -7.88
C PHE A 18 16.42 -6.21 -7.84
N TYR A 19 16.94 -5.88 -6.66
CA TYR A 19 17.95 -4.84 -6.49
C TYR A 19 19.20 -5.13 -7.35
N THR A 20 19.67 -6.37 -7.31
CA THR A 20 20.87 -6.80 -8.04
C THR A 20 20.66 -6.72 -9.55
N GLN A 21 19.53 -7.23 -10.06
CA GLN A 21 19.25 -7.25 -11.50
C GLN A 21 18.94 -5.86 -12.06
N ALA A 22 18.18 -5.04 -11.31
CA ALA A 22 17.89 -3.66 -11.69
C ALA A 22 19.18 -2.84 -11.81
N LYS A 23 20.08 -2.94 -10.81
CA LYS A 23 21.40 -2.27 -10.83
C LYS A 23 22.25 -2.71 -12.02
N LYS A 24 22.35 -4.02 -12.28
CA LYS A 24 23.07 -4.55 -13.46
C LYS A 24 22.52 -4.02 -14.78
N SER A 25 21.21 -3.79 -14.83
CA SER A 25 20.50 -3.28 -16.01
C SER A 25 20.48 -1.74 -16.10
N GLY A 26 21.15 -1.03 -15.19
CA GLY A 26 21.18 0.44 -15.17
C GLY A 26 19.85 1.09 -14.77
N ILE A 27 18.93 0.33 -14.17
CA ILE A 27 17.64 0.82 -13.65
C ILE A 27 17.80 1.12 -12.16
N LYS A 28 17.29 2.26 -11.68
CA LYS A 28 17.27 2.57 -10.24
C LYS A 28 16.22 1.69 -9.55
N PRO A 29 16.60 0.74 -8.69
CA PRO A 29 15.62 0.00 -7.89
C PRO A 29 15.05 0.89 -6.80
N ILE A 30 13.74 0.79 -6.59
CA ILE A 30 13.03 1.33 -5.43
C ILE A 30 12.49 0.11 -4.67
N ILE A 31 12.88 -0.03 -3.41
CA ILE A 31 12.45 -1.14 -2.57
C ILE A 31 11.15 -0.73 -1.89
N GLY A 32 10.12 -1.56 -2.00
CA GLY A 32 8.84 -1.35 -1.37
C GLY A 32 8.20 -2.65 -0.90
N CYS A 33 6.97 -2.52 -0.39
CA CYS A 33 6.11 -3.61 0.02
C CYS A 33 4.67 -3.09 0.03
N GLU A 34 3.74 -3.84 -0.53
CA GLU A 34 2.32 -3.59 -0.32
C GLU A 34 1.89 -4.35 0.94
N VAL A 35 1.90 -3.68 2.08
CA VAL A 35 1.60 -4.32 3.37
C VAL A 35 0.10 -4.52 3.54
N TYR A 36 -0.27 -5.60 4.22
CA TYR A 36 -1.64 -5.78 4.71
C TYR A 36 -1.81 -5.01 6.02
N LEU A 37 -2.79 -4.12 6.09
CA LEU A 37 -3.12 -3.34 7.29
C LEU A 37 -4.35 -3.94 7.97
N ALA A 38 -4.24 -4.28 9.26
CA ALA A 38 -5.38 -4.68 10.06
C ALA A 38 -6.35 -3.49 10.25
N PRO A 39 -7.68 -3.70 10.23
CA PRO A 39 -8.65 -2.62 10.43
C PRO A 39 -8.56 -1.94 11.80
N LYS A 40 -8.05 -2.67 12.80
CA LYS A 40 -7.87 -2.22 14.17
C LYS A 40 -6.49 -2.66 14.65
N SER A 41 -6.42 -3.74 15.42
CA SER A 41 -5.18 -4.27 15.97
C SER A 41 -4.70 -5.47 15.15
N ARG A 42 -3.38 -5.60 14.98
CA ARG A 42 -2.76 -6.79 14.36
C ARG A 42 -3.06 -8.08 15.13
N TRP A 43 -3.32 -7.96 16.44
CA TRP A 43 -3.64 -9.07 17.35
C TRP A 43 -5.08 -9.57 17.21
N ASP A 44 -5.97 -8.81 16.54
CA ASP A 44 -7.38 -9.17 16.39
C ASP A 44 -7.54 -10.33 15.41
N LYS A 45 -7.98 -11.49 15.91
CA LYS A 45 -8.26 -12.71 15.13
C LYS A 45 -9.73 -13.14 15.19
N GLN A 46 -10.60 -12.30 15.74
CA GLN A 46 -12.03 -12.62 15.85
C GLN A 46 -12.65 -12.77 14.46
N SER A 47 -13.53 -13.76 14.32
CA SER A 47 -14.20 -14.04 13.06
C SER A 47 -15.15 -12.90 12.71
N GLU A 48 -14.65 -11.93 11.95
CA GLU A 48 -15.46 -10.90 11.28
C GLU A 48 -16.45 -11.50 10.25
N ARG A 49 -16.48 -12.84 10.11
CA ARG A 49 -17.51 -13.60 9.40
C ARG A 49 -18.94 -13.27 9.85
N GLU A 50 -19.16 -12.91 11.11
CA GLU A 50 -20.49 -12.52 11.57
C GLU A 50 -20.89 -11.10 11.14
N LYS A 51 -19.93 -10.24 10.77
CA LYS A 51 -20.18 -8.83 10.43
C LYS A 51 -19.83 -8.41 9.00
N ARG A 52 -19.26 -9.30 8.18
CA ARG A 52 -18.76 -8.98 6.82
C ARG A 52 -17.80 -7.78 6.84
N GLU A 53 -16.99 -7.68 7.90
CA GLU A 53 -15.95 -6.64 8.00
C GLU A 53 -14.70 -7.08 7.20
N GLU A 54 -13.95 -6.10 6.71
CA GLU A 54 -12.73 -6.32 5.91
C GLU A 54 -11.62 -6.87 6.80
N THR A 55 -11.02 -8.00 6.45
CA THR A 55 -9.99 -8.61 7.33
C THR A 55 -8.62 -7.93 7.27
N SER A 56 -8.38 -7.17 6.20
CA SER A 56 -7.20 -6.32 5.99
C SER A 56 -7.41 -5.33 4.83
N TYR A 57 -6.72 -4.20 4.86
CA TYR A 57 -6.57 -3.26 3.75
C TYR A 57 -5.17 -3.36 3.13
N HIS A 58 -5.00 -2.85 1.92
CA HIS A 58 -3.67 -2.71 1.30
C HIS A 58 -3.08 -1.32 1.56
N LEU A 59 -1.77 -1.25 1.76
CA LEU A 59 -1.03 0.01 1.89
C LEU A 59 0.34 -0.10 1.21
N THR A 60 0.57 0.74 0.20
CA THR A 60 1.83 0.75 -0.55
C THR A 60 2.89 1.53 0.21
N LEU A 61 3.99 0.87 0.57
CA LEU A 61 5.14 1.50 1.24
C LEU A 61 6.39 1.43 0.36
N LEU A 62 7.18 2.51 0.35
CA LEU A 62 8.44 2.63 -0.36
C LEU A 62 9.54 3.09 0.60
N ALA A 63 10.71 2.46 0.54
CA ALA A 63 11.87 2.90 1.30
C ALA A 63 12.53 4.10 0.62
N GLU A 64 12.50 5.26 1.28
CA GLU A 64 13.20 6.47 0.82
C GLU A 64 14.73 6.31 0.94
N ASN A 65 15.17 5.59 1.98
CA ASN A 65 16.56 5.41 2.34
C ASN A 65 16.78 4.08 3.10
N ASN A 66 18.02 3.82 3.52
CA ASN A 66 18.37 2.58 4.23
C ASN A 66 17.65 2.41 5.58
N GLN A 67 17.31 3.51 6.28
CA GLN A 67 16.53 3.43 7.52
C GLN A 67 15.11 2.96 7.21
N GLY A 68 14.50 3.50 6.15
CA GLY A 68 13.21 3.04 5.63
C GLY A 68 13.20 1.56 5.27
N TYR A 69 14.26 1.09 4.59
CA TYR A 69 14.42 -0.33 4.27
C TYR A 69 14.47 -1.20 5.53
N GLN A 70 15.25 -0.82 6.54
CA GLN A 70 15.33 -1.55 7.81
C GLN A 70 14.00 -1.56 8.57
N ASN A 71 13.31 -0.43 8.60
CA ASN A 71 12.00 -0.30 9.22
C ASN A 71 10.95 -1.15 8.50
N MET A 72 10.96 -1.16 7.16
CA MET A 72 10.07 -2.01 6.37
C MET A 72 10.32 -3.50 6.60
N MET A 73 11.59 -3.94 6.70
CA MET A 73 11.90 -5.31 7.08
C MET A 73 11.34 -5.69 8.46
N ARG A 74 11.39 -4.77 9.44
CA ARG A 74 10.80 -4.98 10.77
C ARG A 74 9.27 -5.08 10.70
N LEU A 75 8.62 -4.15 10.00
CA LEU A 75 7.17 -4.16 9.78
C LEU A 75 6.70 -5.49 9.19
N VAL A 76 7.32 -5.93 8.10
CA VAL A 76 6.98 -7.20 7.44
C VAL A 76 7.22 -8.39 8.37
N SER A 77 8.35 -8.41 9.09
CA SER A 77 8.65 -9.48 10.05
C SER A 77 7.62 -9.56 11.18
N LEU A 78 7.25 -8.43 11.78
CA LEU A 78 6.22 -8.36 12.84
C LEU A 78 4.83 -8.71 12.29
N GLY A 79 4.54 -8.37 11.04
CA GLY A 79 3.32 -8.82 10.36
C GLY A 79 3.19 -10.35 10.34
N PHE A 80 4.29 -11.08 10.15
CA PHE A 80 4.32 -12.54 10.25
C PHE A 80 4.33 -13.07 11.69
N LEU A 81 5.13 -12.47 12.58
CA LEU A 81 5.32 -12.98 13.94
C LEU A 81 4.13 -12.70 14.86
N GLU A 82 3.51 -11.53 14.71
CA GLU A 82 2.48 -11.02 15.61
C GLU A 82 1.11 -10.95 14.94
N GLY A 83 1.08 -10.39 13.72
CA GLY A 83 -0.17 -10.01 13.04
C GLY A 83 -0.78 -11.06 12.11
N PHE A 84 -0.18 -12.25 12.04
CA PHE A 84 -0.61 -13.26 11.10
C PHE A 84 -1.99 -13.81 11.46
N TYR A 85 -2.93 -13.60 10.53
CA TYR A 85 -4.25 -14.23 10.54
C TYR A 85 -4.43 -15.06 9.26
N TYR A 86 -5.02 -14.48 8.20
CA TYR A 86 -4.97 -15.04 6.84
C TYR A 86 -3.78 -14.51 6.02
N LYS A 87 -3.31 -13.32 6.39
CA LYS A 87 -2.20 -12.58 5.79
C LYS A 87 -1.32 -12.02 6.91
N PRO A 88 -0.03 -11.73 6.66
CA PRO A 88 0.84 -11.07 7.62
C PRO A 88 0.45 -9.58 7.72
N ARG A 89 -0.36 -9.23 8.73
CA ARG A 89 -0.91 -7.86 8.85
C ARG A 89 -0.08 -7.02 9.81
N VAL A 90 0.14 -5.76 9.45
CA VAL A 90 0.60 -4.72 10.38
C VAL A 90 -0.59 -3.90 10.86
N ASP A 91 -0.38 -3.02 11.84
CA ASP A 91 -1.38 -2.03 12.26
C ASP A 91 -0.76 -0.63 12.31
N LYS A 92 -1.60 0.37 12.55
CA LYS A 92 -1.17 1.78 12.60
C LYS A 92 -0.25 2.08 13.79
N GLU A 93 -0.27 1.27 14.85
CA GLU A 93 0.67 1.37 15.97
C GLU A 93 2.09 1.05 15.48
N LEU A 94 2.28 -0.08 14.81
CA LEU A 94 3.58 -0.43 14.22
C LEU A 94 4.02 0.58 13.15
N LEU A 95 3.09 1.06 12.32
CA LEU A 95 3.43 2.10 11.33
C LEU A 95 3.94 3.38 12.02
N ARG A 96 3.35 3.79 13.15
CA ARG A 96 3.84 4.93 13.95
C ARG A 96 5.24 4.68 14.50
N GLU A 97 5.52 3.47 14.97
CA GLU A 97 6.83 3.12 15.51
C GLU A 97 7.92 3.11 14.43
N PHE A 98 7.61 2.57 13.24
CA PHE A 98 8.58 2.33 12.17
C PHE A 98 8.41 3.24 10.95
N ASN A 99 7.83 4.44 11.09
CA ASN A 99 7.55 5.35 9.96
C ASN A 99 8.82 5.95 9.30
N GLN A 100 9.93 6.06 10.04
CA GLN A 100 11.07 6.88 9.60
C GLN A 100 11.68 6.33 8.30
N GLY A 101 11.83 7.21 7.30
CA GLY A 101 12.41 6.88 6.00
C GLY A 101 11.48 6.08 5.07
N ILE A 102 10.18 5.98 5.41
CA ILE A 102 9.16 5.33 4.59
C ILE A 102 8.29 6.39 3.94
N ILE A 103 8.10 6.25 2.62
CA ILE A 103 7.06 6.92 1.86
C ILE A 103 5.86 5.98 1.76
N ALA A 104 4.66 6.47 2.03
CA ALA A 104 3.41 5.73 1.91
C ALA A 104 2.50 6.33 0.85
N LEU A 105 1.81 5.47 0.11
CA LEU A 105 0.75 5.86 -0.82
C LEU A 105 -0.61 5.41 -0.28
N SER A 106 -1.69 6.09 -0.64
CA SER A 106 -3.04 5.77 -0.14
C SER A 106 -3.56 4.37 -0.51
N GLY A 107 -2.86 3.66 -1.39
CA GLY A 107 -3.13 2.28 -1.77
C GLY A 107 -4.08 2.15 -2.96
N CYS A 108 -4.19 0.91 -3.45
CA CYS A 108 -5.11 0.50 -4.50
C CYS A 108 -6.57 0.53 -4.03
N ILE A 109 -7.51 0.01 -4.84
CA ILE A 109 -8.93 -0.05 -4.48
C ILE A 109 -9.23 -0.85 -3.19
N ALA A 110 -8.32 -1.73 -2.78
CA ALA A 110 -8.36 -2.47 -1.52
C ALA A 110 -7.77 -1.70 -0.31
N GLY A 111 -7.31 -0.46 -0.52
CA GLY A 111 -6.79 0.41 0.52
C GLY A 111 -7.88 1.03 1.40
N GLU A 112 -7.50 1.45 2.60
CA GLU A 112 -8.44 1.93 3.64
C GLU A 112 -9.20 3.21 3.21
N ILE A 113 -8.48 4.18 2.61
CA ILE A 113 -9.08 5.43 2.10
C ILE A 113 -10.00 5.13 0.90
N PRO A 114 -9.55 4.44 -0.18
CA PRO A 114 -10.41 4.05 -1.30
C PRO A 114 -11.68 3.30 -0.86
N LYS A 115 -11.58 2.35 0.06
CA LYS A 115 -12.74 1.61 0.60
C LYS A 115 -13.74 2.53 1.27
N CYS A 116 -13.29 3.50 2.06
CA CYS A 116 -14.19 4.50 2.66
C CYS A 116 -14.90 5.34 1.60
N ILE A 117 -14.20 5.73 0.53
CA ILE A 117 -14.79 6.52 -0.57
C ILE A 117 -15.83 5.69 -1.33
N ILE A 118 -15.54 4.43 -1.64
CA ILE A 118 -16.48 3.52 -2.33
C ILE A 118 -17.78 3.40 -1.54
N LEU A 119 -17.68 3.27 -0.21
CA LEU A 119 -18.81 3.19 0.71
C LEU A 119 -19.47 4.54 1.04
N ASP A 120 -19.13 5.62 0.33
CA ASP A 120 -19.66 6.98 0.53
C ASP A 120 -19.38 7.56 1.93
N LYS A 121 -18.35 7.05 2.62
CA LYS A 121 -17.92 7.50 3.96
C LYS A 121 -16.80 8.54 3.88
N ILE A 122 -17.03 9.64 3.19
CA ILE A 122 -15.97 10.64 2.92
C ILE A 122 -15.39 11.26 4.20
N LYS A 123 -16.19 11.44 5.26
CA LYS A 123 -15.73 11.92 6.57
C LYS A 123 -14.71 10.95 7.20
N SER A 124 -14.95 9.65 7.08
CA SER A 124 -14.02 8.63 7.56
C SER A 124 -12.73 8.63 6.73
N ALA A 125 -12.84 8.76 5.40
CA ALA A 125 -11.68 8.88 4.52
C ALA A 125 -10.78 10.07 4.89
N LYS A 126 -11.37 11.24 5.18
CA LYS A 126 -10.65 12.43 5.66
C LYS A 126 -9.93 12.20 6.98
N LYS A 127 -10.59 11.58 7.95
CA LYS A 127 -9.97 11.25 9.24
C LYS A 127 -8.78 10.29 9.08
N ILE A 128 -8.91 9.29 8.21
CA ILE A 128 -7.83 8.35 7.91
C ILE A 128 -6.69 9.04 7.17
N LEU A 129 -6.99 9.94 6.23
CA LEU A 129 -5.99 10.76 5.54
C LEU A 129 -5.17 11.60 6.55
N GLU A 130 -5.85 12.31 7.45
CA GLU A 130 -5.21 13.07 8.52
C GLU A 130 -4.33 12.17 9.40
N GLU A 131 -4.80 10.96 9.69
CA GLU A 131 -4.02 9.99 10.45
C GLU A 131 -2.75 9.55 9.72
N TYR A 132 -2.81 9.25 8.41
CA TYR A 132 -1.61 8.91 7.65
C TYR A 132 -0.65 10.08 7.49
N ILE A 133 -1.16 11.31 7.35
CA ILE A 133 -0.32 12.51 7.33
C ILE A 133 0.41 12.66 8.68
N ASP A 134 -0.25 12.38 9.80
CA ASP A 134 0.36 12.42 11.13
C ASP A 134 1.41 11.30 11.33
N ILE A 135 1.18 10.11 10.76
CA ILE A 135 2.12 8.97 10.84
C ILE A 135 3.38 9.20 10.00
N PHE A 136 3.22 9.53 8.72
CA PHE A 136 4.33 9.56 7.76
C PHE A 136 4.88 10.98 7.54
N GLY A 137 4.07 12.00 7.81
CA GLY A 137 4.36 13.39 7.49
C GLY A 137 3.89 13.79 6.09
N LYS A 138 3.57 15.07 5.92
CA LYS A 138 3.01 15.65 4.69
C LYS A 138 3.90 15.43 3.44
N ASN A 139 5.21 15.26 3.63
CA ASN A 139 6.16 15.08 2.54
C ASN A 139 6.38 13.61 2.15
N ASN A 140 5.88 12.66 2.96
CA ASN A 140 6.08 11.23 2.75
C ASN A 140 4.76 10.46 2.61
N PHE A 141 3.62 11.17 2.53
CA PHE A 141 2.33 10.56 2.22
C PHE A 141 1.76 11.14 0.93
N PHE A 142 1.32 10.26 0.03
CA PHE A 142 0.82 10.62 -1.29
C PHE A 142 -0.51 9.94 -1.57
N LEU A 143 -1.37 10.59 -2.36
CA LEU A 143 -2.63 10.03 -2.80
C LEU A 143 -2.41 9.28 -4.13
N GLU A 144 -2.66 7.97 -4.11
CA GLU A 144 -2.39 7.04 -5.21
C GLU A 144 -3.56 6.98 -6.19
N LEU A 145 -3.29 7.26 -7.46
CA LEU A 145 -4.27 7.17 -8.54
C LEU A 145 -3.97 5.99 -9.45
N GLN A 146 -5.00 5.18 -9.72
CA GLN A 146 -4.94 4.03 -10.60
C GLN A 146 -6.17 4.02 -11.51
N ASP A 147 -5.99 3.72 -12.80
CA ASP A 147 -7.10 3.61 -13.76
C ASP A 147 -6.90 2.39 -14.66
N SER A 148 -7.40 1.25 -14.20
CA SER A 148 -7.42 -0.02 -14.93
C SER A 148 -8.79 -0.31 -15.55
N GLY A 149 -9.67 0.70 -15.64
CA GLY A 149 -11.02 0.58 -16.20
C GLY A 149 -12.08 0.07 -15.21
N ILE A 150 -11.73 -0.12 -13.94
CA ILE A 150 -12.69 -0.51 -12.89
C ILE A 150 -13.61 0.69 -12.58
N PRO A 151 -14.95 0.54 -12.61
CA PRO A 151 -15.86 1.67 -12.39
C PRO A 151 -15.63 2.43 -11.08
N ASP A 152 -15.35 1.70 -9.99
CA ASP A 152 -15.11 2.28 -8.67
C ASP A 152 -13.84 3.14 -8.62
N GLN A 153 -12.80 2.83 -9.41
CA GLN A 153 -11.60 3.66 -9.48
C GLN A 153 -11.92 5.08 -10.00
N LYS A 154 -12.92 5.25 -10.86
CA LYS A 154 -13.33 6.59 -11.31
C LYS A 154 -13.88 7.43 -10.16
N LYS A 155 -14.69 6.81 -9.29
CA LYS A 155 -15.23 7.44 -8.08
C LYS A 155 -14.10 7.77 -7.10
N VAL A 156 -13.20 6.83 -6.87
CA VAL A 156 -12.04 7.00 -5.98
C VAL A 156 -11.11 8.09 -6.48
N ASN A 157 -10.68 8.06 -7.74
CA ASN A 157 -9.75 9.03 -8.32
C ASN A 157 -10.30 10.46 -8.27
N LYS A 158 -11.61 10.63 -8.53
CA LYS A 158 -12.26 11.94 -8.40
C LYS A 158 -12.15 12.46 -6.97
N ALA A 159 -12.55 11.66 -5.98
CA ALA A 159 -12.49 12.05 -4.59
C ALA A 159 -11.05 12.28 -4.09
N LEU A 160 -10.09 11.45 -4.51
CA LEU A 160 -8.68 11.65 -4.19
C LEU A 160 -8.11 12.94 -4.78
N SER A 161 -8.53 13.33 -5.99
CA SER A 161 -8.14 14.62 -6.59
C SER A 161 -8.72 15.82 -5.81
N GLU A 162 -9.96 15.71 -5.34
CA GLU A 162 -10.58 16.73 -4.47
C GLU A 162 -9.84 16.82 -3.12
N LEU A 163 -9.56 15.67 -2.48
CA LEU A 163 -8.79 15.60 -1.23
C LEU A 163 -7.36 16.11 -1.37
N SER A 164 -6.71 15.83 -2.50
CA SER A 164 -5.38 16.36 -2.83
C SER A 164 -5.38 17.87 -2.82
N SER A 165 -6.38 18.49 -3.45
CA SER A 165 -6.54 19.94 -3.48
C SER A 165 -6.83 20.51 -2.09
N GLU A 166 -7.72 19.87 -1.34
CA GLU A 166 -8.14 20.31 0.00
C GLU A 166 -7.01 20.27 1.04
N TYR A 167 -6.24 19.17 1.08
CA TYR A 167 -5.17 18.97 2.06
C TYR A 167 -3.78 19.38 1.55
N SER A 168 -3.69 19.76 0.27
CA SER A 168 -2.42 20.00 -0.44
C SER A 168 -1.47 18.80 -0.33
N ILE A 169 -1.99 17.60 -0.59
CA ILE A 169 -1.23 16.34 -0.65
C ILE A 169 -1.00 15.99 -2.12
N PRO A 170 0.24 15.73 -2.57
CA PRO A 170 0.48 15.44 -3.98
C PRO A 170 -0.12 14.10 -4.41
N LEU A 171 -0.49 14.04 -5.69
CA LEU A 171 -0.98 12.84 -6.35
C LEU A 171 0.19 12.06 -6.97
N VAL A 172 0.12 10.73 -6.94
CA VAL A 172 1.06 9.84 -7.63
C VAL A 172 0.24 8.83 -8.44
N ALA A 173 0.55 8.73 -9.74
CA ALA A 173 -0.07 7.73 -10.60
C ALA A 173 0.73 6.41 -10.56
N THR A 174 0.04 5.30 -10.38
CA THR A 174 0.59 3.94 -10.41
C THR A 174 -0.33 3.04 -11.24
N ASN A 175 0.08 1.79 -11.50
CA ASN A 175 -0.70 0.87 -12.34
C ASN A 175 -0.85 -0.54 -11.75
N ASP A 176 -0.38 -0.77 -10.53
CA ASP A 176 -0.54 -2.05 -9.81
C ASP A 176 -0.25 -3.30 -10.67
N VAL A 177 0.97 -3.34 -11.22
CA VAL A 177 1.33 -4.28 -12.29
C VAL A 177 1.56 -5.68 -11.75
N HIS A 178 0.80 -6.66 -12.25
CA HIS A 178 0.91 -8.07 -11.87
C HIS A 178 1.50 -8.97 -12.97
N TYR A 179 1.75 -8.42 -14.16
CA TYR A 179 2.30 -9.13 -15.31
C TYR A 179 2.98 -8.14 -16.28
N LEU A 180 3.91 -8.62 -17.10
CA LEU A 180 4.79 -7.74 -17.90
C LEU A 180 4.10 -7.15 -19.13
N ASN A 181 3.43 -7.99 -19.92
CA ASN A 181 2.79 -7.57 -21.17
C ASN A 181 1.28 -7.76 -21.10
N LYS A 182 0.53 -6.98 -21.88
CA LYS A 182 -0.94 -7.05 -21.89
C LYS A 182 -1.46 -8.45 -22.24
N GLU A 183 -0.74 -9.15 -23.12
CA GLU A 183 -1.09 -10.49 -23.59
C GLU A 183 -0.97 -11.55 -22.48
N ASP A 184 -0.17 -11.28 -21.44
CA ASP A 184 0.06 -12.17 -20.30
C ASP A 184 -1.17 -12.23 -19.36
N SER A 185 -2.19 -11.39 -19.58
CA SER A 185 -3.39 -11.33 -18.73
C SER A 185 -4.09 -12.67 -18.62
N LYS A 186 -4.10 -13.49 -19.69
CA LYS A 186 -4.71 -14.82 -19.68
C LYS A 186 -3.92 -15.83 -18.84
N ALA A 187 -2.60 -15.73 -18.87
CA ALA A 187 -1.74 -16.59 -18.05
C ALA A 187 -1.89 -16.24 -16.57
N HIS A 188 -1.98 -14.94 -16.27
CA HIS A 188 -2.23 -14.46 -14.91
C HIS A 188 -3.61 -14.91 -14.38
N ASP A 189 -4.65 -14.89 -15.22
CA ASP A 189 -6.00 -15.37 -14.84
C ASP A 189 -6.01 -16.86 -14.44
N VAL A 190 -5.19 -17.69 -15.09
CA VAL A 190 -5.04 -19.12 -14.76
C VAL A 190 -4.24 -19.35 -13.47
N LEU A 191 -3.39 -18.40 -13.07
CA LEU A 191 -2.57 -18.51 -11.86
C LEU A 191 -3.38 -18.33 -10.56
N LEU A 192 -4.49 -17.58 -10.61
CA LEU A 192 -5.33 -17.24 -9.45
C LEU A 192 -6.31 -18.36 -9.07
#